data_AF-A0AAN1H1I2-F1
#
_entry.id   AF-A0AAN1H1I2-F1
#
_cell.length_a   1.000
_cell.length_b   1.000
_cell.length_c   1.000
_cell.angle_alpha   90.00
_cell.angle_beta   90.00
_cell.angle_gamma   90.00
#
_symmetry.space_group_name_H-M   'P 1'
#
loop_
_entity.id
_entity.type
_entity.pdbx_description
1 polymer ?
#
loop_
_entity_poly.entity_id
_entity_poly.type
_entity_poly.pdbx_seq_one_letter_code
_entity_poly.pdbx_strand_id
1 'polypeptide(L)'
;MLKEIGLKQIMSNSNLHKLTRAELADIYEKLVLYYEQHQGLTSELLSTQVKGYRKLKSGLSLQIQPFSTEKELATSTLPTADNKQNLIWFHNAKSNILKSIFYHLRNAAAHADIERVAGNPIWYHIEHRYKGQLKLFCQMKKTDFWCFVDTAKNLKKKQ
;
A
#
# COMPACT_ATOMS: atom_id res chain seq x y z
N MET A 1 30.02 28.14 35.91
CA MET A 1 29.17 28.44 34.74
C MET A 1 28.59 27.12 34.21
N LEU A 2 27.75 26.46 35.04
CA LEU A 2 27.33 25.05 34.89
C LEU A 2 25.80 24.94 34.80
N LYS A 3 25.14 25.76 33.96
CA LYS A 3 23.67 25.81 33.88
C LYS A 3 23.05 25.78 32.48
N GLU A 4 23.80 25.44 31.43
CA GLU A 4 23.24 25.41 30.06
C GLU A 4 23.41 24.08 29.29
N ILE A 5 23.81 23.00 29.97
CA ILE A 5 23.95 21.67 29.33
C ILE A 5 22.70 20.78 29.57
N GLY A 6 21.69 21.30 30.28
CA GLY A 6 20.52 20.53 30.74
C GLY A 6 19.23 20.66 29.93
N LEU A 7 19.26 21.16 28.68
CA LEU A 7 18.03 21.42 27.90
C LEU A 7 18.04 20.87 26.45
N LYS A 8 19.07 20.12 26.05
CA LYS A 8 19.09 19.43 24.75
C LYS A 8 18.51 18.01 24.75
N GLN A 9 17.81 17.63 25.82
CA GLN A 9 17.24 16.28 25.98
C GLN A 9 15.70 16.22 25.97
N ILE A 10 15.03 17.20 25.35
CA ILE A 10 13.57 17.15 25.14
C ILE A 10 13.18 17.79 23.79
N MET A 11 13.79 17.38 22.67
CA MET A 11 13.23 17.72 21.35
C MET A 11 13.38 16.56 20.36
N SER A 12 12.25 15.89 20.12
CA SER A 12 11.92 15.05 18.97
C SER A 12 12.66 13.71 18.83
N ASN A 13 12.27 12.73 19.65
CA ASN A 13 12.32 11.31 19.26
C ASN A 13 11.05 10.91 18.47
N SER A 14 10.51 11.86 17.69
CA SER A 14 9.45 11.60 16.72
C SER A 14 10.11 10.93 15.52
N ASN A 15 10.07 9.60 15.47
CA ASN A 15 10.42 8.87 14.25
C ASN A 15 9.58 9.46 13.11
N LEU A 16 10.21 10.22 12.19
CA LEU A 16 9.53 10.89 11.07
C LEU A 16 8.73 9.91 10.18
N HIS A 17 9.05 8.63 10.29
CA HIS A 17 8.49 7.53 9.52
C HIS A 17 7.33 6.80 10.19
N LYS A 18 6.98 7.15 11.43
CA LYS A 18 5.86 6.50 12.12
C LYS A 18 4.53 7.02 11.57
N LEU A 19 3.65 6.08 11.26
CA LEU A 19 2.24 6.33 11.00
C LEU A 19 1.60 6.96 12.25
N THR A 20 0.73 7.93 12.03
CA THR A 20 -0.11 8.49 13.09
C THR A 20 -1.14 7.47 13.58
N ARG A 21 -1.68 7.66 14.78
CA ARG A 21 -2.75 6.78 15.31
C ARG A 21 -3.97 6.73 14.39
N ALA A 22 -4.33 7.85 13.78
CA ALA A 22 -5.42 7.92 12.81
C ALA A 22 -5.10 7.10 11.55
N GLU A 23 -3.88 7.20 11.02
CA GLU A 23 -3.46 6.39 9.85
C GLU A 23 -3.46 4.90 10.16
N LEU A 24 -3.01 4.50 11.35
CA LEU A 24 -3.06 3.10 11.77
C LEU A 24 -4.51 2.59 11.85
N ALA A 25 -5.43 3.39 12.38
CA ALA A 25 -6.85 3.06 12.42
C ALA A 25 -7.43 2.92 11.01
N ASP A 26 -7.16 3.87 10.11
CA ASP A 26 -7.60 3.83 8.71
C ASP A 26 -7.05 2.59 7.98
N ILE A 27 -5.77 2.26 8.17
CA ILE A 27 -5.12 1.06 7.59
C ILE A 27 -5.81 -0.20 8.07
N TYR A 28 -6.04 -0.32 9.38
CA TYR A 28 -6.70 -1.48 9.96
C TYR A 28 -8.14 -1.62 9.42
N GLU A 29 -8.93 -0.55 9.45
CA GLU A 29 -10.32 -0.58 9.02
C GLU A 29 -10.46 -0.87 7.51
N LYS A 30 -9.74 -0.13 6.68
CA LYS A 30 -9.94 -0.17 5.22
C LYS A 30 -9.24 -1.34 4.53
N LEU A 31 -8.23 -1.96 5.16
CA LEU A 31 -7.51 -3.09 4.57
C LEU A 31 -7.77 -4.38 5.32
N VAL A 32 -7.68 -4.39 6.65
CA VAL A 32 -7.84 -5.62 7.45
C VAL A 32 -9.32 -5.93 7.64
N LEU A 33 -10.08 -5.04 8.30
CA LEU A 33 -11.49 -5.31 8.59
C LEU A 33 -12.31 -5.47 7.31
N TYR A 34 -12.10 -4.61 6.31
CA TYR A 34 -12.76 -4.75 5.01
C TYR A 34 -12.55 -6.16 4.41
N TYR A 35 -11.32 -6.68 4.41
CA TYR A 35 -11.02 -8.00 3.86
C TYR A 35 -11.71 -9.13 4.64
N GLU A 36 -11.70 -9.07 5.98
CA GLU A 36 -12.34 -10.06 6.84
C GLU A 36 -13.87 -10.05 6.71
N GLN A 37 -14.49 -8.86 6.76
CA GLN A 37 -15.94 -8.70 6.64
C GLN A 37 -16.50 -9.19 5.30
N HIS A 38 -15.68 -9.15 4.24
CA HIS A 38 -16.05 -9.60 2.91
C HIS A 38 -15.55 -11.02 2.61
N GLN A 39 -15.33 -11.85 3.65
CA GLN A 39 -14.93 -13.26 3.54
C GLN A 39 -13.72 -13.46 2.62
N GLY A 40 -12.70 -12.61 2.78
CA GLY A 40 -11.50 -12.62 1.95
C GLY A 40 -11.73 -12.26 0.48
N LEU A 41 -12.79 -11.50 0.21
CA LEU A 41 -13.24 -11.10 -1.13
C LEU A 41 -13.67 -12.29 -2.00
N THR A 42 -14.09 -13.40 -1.38
CA THR A 42 -14.43 -14.64 -2.11
C THR A 42 -15.62 -14.42 -3.03
N SER A 43 -16.70 -13.82 -2.52
CA SER A 43 -17.93 -13.49 -3.27
C SER A 43 -17.83 -12.22 -4.13
N GLU A 44 -16.77 -11.44 -3.96
CA GLU A 44 -16.62 -10.15 -4.63
C GLU A 44 -16.26 -10.30 -6.12
N LEU A 45 -16.93 -9.55 -6.99
CA LEU A 45 -16.70 -9.56 -8.44
C LEU A 45 -15.83 -8.38 -8.91
N LEU A 46 -14.76 -8.10 -8.17
CA LEU A 46 -13.81 -7.04 -8.51
C LEU A 46 -13.26 -7.24 -9.92
N SER A 47 -13.21 -6.18 -10.72
CA SER A 47 -12.87 -6.26 -12.14
C SER A 47 -12.02 -5.10 -12.61
N THR A 48 -10.95 -5.42 -13.33
CA THR A 48 -10.13 -4.45 -14.07
C THR A 48 -10.69 -4.13 -15.46
N GLN A 49 -11.79 -4.79 -15.88
CA GLN A 49 -12.39 -4.61 -17.20
C GLN A 49 -13.37 -3.42 -17.27
N VAL A 50 -13.80 -2.89 -16.11
CA VAL A 50 -14.76 -1.78 -16.06
C VAL A 50 -14.10 -0.44 -16.39
N LYS A 51 -14.86 0.49 -17.02
CA LYS A 51 -14.37 1.84 -17.37
C LYS A 51 -13.79 2.58 -16.16
N GLY A 52 -14.36 2.38 -14.97
CA GLY A 52 -13.88 2.96 -13.72
C GLY A 52 -12.43 2.60 -13.39
N TYR A 53 -11.99 1.37 -13.69
CA TYR A 53 -10.60 0.95 -13.46
C TYR A 53 -9.62 1.74 -14.32
N ARG A 54 -9.92 1.90 -15.62
CA ARG A 54 -9.07 2.68 -16.53
C ARG A 54 -8.99 4.15 -16.10
N LYS A 55 -10.12 4.73 -15.69
CA LYS A 55 -10.18 6.12 -15.18
C LYS A 55 -9.35 6.27 -13.91
N LEU A 56 -9.48 5.33 -12.96
CA LEU A 56 -8.70 5.33 -11.72
C LEU A 56 -7.20 5.25 -12.00
N LYS A 57 -6.77 4.29 -12.83
CA LYS A 57 -5.36 4.10 -13.18
C LYS A 57 -4.77 5.35 -13.84
N SER A 58 -5.48 5.95 -14.79
CA SER A 58 -5.03 7.17 -15.48
C SER A 58 -5.04 8.39 -14.56
N GLY A 59 -6.08 8.57 -13.74
CA GLY A 59 -6.21 9.73 -12.86
C GLY A 59 -5.17 9.77 -11.75
N LEU A 60 -4.73 8.59 -11.29
CA LEU A 60 -3.66 8.47 -10.31
C LEU A 60 -2.26 8.38 -10.93
N SER A 61 -2.14 8.43 -12.27
CA SER A 61 -0.90 8.06 -12.97
C SER A 61 -0.30 6.78 -12.37
N LEU A 62 -1.11 5.73 -12.22
CA LEU A 62 -0.76 4.53 -11.46
C LEU A 62 -0.23 3.45 -12.40
N GLN A 63 0.98 2.95 -12.15
CA GLN A 63 1.50 1.76 -12.80
C GLN A 63 1.29 0.54 -11.90
N ILE A 64 0.61 -0.46 -12.45
CA ILE A 64 0.30 -1.73 -11.79
C ILE A 64 0.98 -2.83 -12.59
N GLN A 65 1.83 -3.61 -11.92
CA GLN A 65 2.58 -4.70 -12.52
C GLN A 65 2.31 -6.00 -11.75
N PRO A 66 1.39 -6.84 -12.25
CA PRO A 66 1.24 -8.20 -11.73
C PRO A 66 2.39 -9.08 -12.23
N PHE A 67 2.90 -9.92 -11.34
CA PHE A 67 3.85 -10.99 -11.66
C PHE A 67 3.14 -12.33 -11.51
N SER A 68 3.46 -13.28 -12.40
CA SER A 68 2.81 -14.59 -12.42
C SER A 68 3.33 -15.47 -11.29
N THR A 69 4.59 -15.27 -10.90
CA THR A 69 5.22 -16.01 -9.80
C THR A 69 5.92 -15.08 -8.81
N GLU A 70 6.09 -15.58 -7.59
CA GLU A 70 6.85 -14.89 -6.54
C GLU A 70 8.32 -14.71 -6.91
N LYS A 71 8.86 -15.67 -7.67
CA LYS A 71 10.24 -15.64 -8.15
C LYS A 71 10.46 -14.47 -9.12
N GLU A 72 9.56 -14.26 -10.07
CA GLU A 72 9.65 -13.15 -11.03
C GLU A 72 9.68 -11.79 -10.33
N LEU A 73 8.79 -11.59 -9.35
CA LEU A 73 8.76 -10.36 -8.55
C LEU A 73 10.06 -10.21 -7.75
N ALA A 74 10.53 -11.26 -7.08
CA ALA A 74 11.74 -11.22 -6.26
C ALA A 74 13.01 -10.92 -7.06
N THR A 75 13.05 -11.29 -8.34
CA THR A 75 14.18 -10.99 -9.25
C THR A 75 14.02 -9.68 -10.01
N SER A 76 12.90 -8.98 -9.85
CA SER A 76 12.67 -7.70 -10.54
C SER A 76 13.52 -6.59 -9.92
N THR A 77 14.09 -5.73 -10.76
CA THR A 77 14.76 -4.51 -10.29
C THR A 77 13.70 -3.54 -9.80
N LEU A 78 13.65 -3.35 -8.48
CA LEU A 78 12.70 -2.40 -7.89
C LEU A 78 13.05 -0.96 -8.32
N PRO A 79 12.04 -0.11 -8.48
CA PRO A 79 12.24 1.32 -8.69
C PRO A 79 13.04 1.91 -7.53
N THR A 80 13.90 2.88 -7.83
CA THR A 80 14.66 3.60 -6.80
C THR A 80 13.72 4.53 -6.01
N ALA A 81 14.07 4.86 -4.77
CA ALA A 81 13.22 5.64 -3.86
C ALA A 81 12.90 7.06 -4.36
N ASP A 82 13.76 7.62 -5.20
CA ASP A 82 13.62 8.90 -5.90
C ASP A 82 12.60 8.87 -7.05
N ASN A 83 12.12 7.69 -7.44
CA ASN A 83 11.05 7.55 -8.41
C ASN A 83 9.70 8.04 -7.81
N LYS A 84 9.28 9.25 -8.16
CA LYS A 84 8.02 9.87 -7.70
C LYS A 84 6.78 9.38 -8.49
N GLN A 85 6.76 8.11 -8.85
CA GLN A 85 5.66 7.47 -9.58
C GLN A 85 4.79 6.63 -8.64
N ASN A 86 3.47 6.64 -8.85
CA ASN A 86 2.57 5.74 -8.13
C ASN A 86 2.67 4.32 -8.69
N LEU A 87 3.01 3.35 -7.85
CA LEU A 87 3.40 1.99 -8.25
C LEU A 87 2.77 0.94 -7.34
N ILE A 88 2.30 -0.16 -7.94
CA ILE A 88 1.90 -1.39 -7.25
C ILE A 88 2.42 -2.59 -8.03
N TRP A 89 3.39 -3.30 -7.47
CA TRP A 89 4.02 -4.48 -8.04
C TRP A 89 3.77 -5.66 -7.11
N PHE A 90 3.23 -6.77 -7.61
CA PHE A 90 2.77 -7.85 -6.75
C PHE A 90 2.70 -9.21 -7.45
N HIS A 91 2.79 -10.29 -6.68
CA HIS A 91 2.49 -11.64 -7.18
C HIS A 91 0.97 -11.88 -7.27
N ASN A 92 0.45 -12.30 -8.42
CA ASN A 92 -0.99 -12.48 -8.65
C ASN A 92 -1.59 -13.74 -7.97
N ALA A 93 -1.62 -13.75 -6.64
CA ALA A 93 -2.01 -14.90 -5.83
C ALA A 93 -3.50 -15.30 -5.89
N LYS A 94 -4.38 -14.45 -6.44
CA LYS A 94 -5.84 -14.68 -6.49
C LYS A 94 -6.39 -14.81 -7.91
N SER A 95 -5.52 -14.87 -8.92
CA SER A 95 -5.91 -14.88 -10.36
C SER A 95 -6.84 -13.71 -10.74
N ASN A 96 -6.83 -12.64 -9.95
CA ASN A 96 -7.60 -11.43 -10.12
C ASN A 96 -6.78 -10.29 -9.55
N ILE A 97 -6.43 -9.31 -10.39
CA ILE A 97 -5.51 -8.22 -10.05
C ILE A 97 -5.95 -7.47 -8.78
N LEU A 98 -7.21 -7.04 -8.72
CA LEU A 98 -7.69 -6.25 -7.57
C LEU A 98 -7.76 -7.09 -6.30
N LYS A 99 -8.25 -8.34 -6.38
CA LYS A 99 -8.26 -9.24 -5.21
C LYS A 99 -6.85 -9.54 -4.71
N SER A 100 -5.90 -9.76 -5.61
CA SER A 100 -4.49 -9.98 -5.27
C SER A 100 -3.86 -8.76 -4.61
N ILE A 101 -4.16 -7.55 -5.10
CA ILE A 101 -3.70 -6.30 -4.49
C ILE A 101 -4.27 -6.16 -3.06
N PHE A 102 -5.57 -6.31 -2.87
CA PHE A 102 -6.19 -6.21 -1.54
C PHE A 102 -5.69 -7.31 -0.58
N TYR A 103 -5.49 -8.53 -1.07
CA TYR A 103 -4.89 -9.62 -0.30
C TYR A 103 -3.51 -9.24 0.24
N HIS A 104 -2.63 -8.70 -0.61
CA HIS A 104 -1.29 -8.32 -0.19
C HIS A 104 -1.27 -7.05 0.67
N LEU A 105 -2.10 -6.05 0.37
CA LEU A 105 -2.22 -4.84 1.19
C LEU A 105 -2.72 -5.17 2.60
N ARG A 106 -3.67 -6.10 2.72
CA ARG A 106 -4.12 -6.61 4.02
C ARG A 106 -2.99 -7.30 4.79
N ASN A 107 -2.19 -8.14 4.14
CA ASN A 107 -1.05 -8.78 4.80
C ASN A 107 0.02 -7.77 5.21
N ALA A 108 0.37 -6.82 4.35
CA ALA A 108 1.28 -5.73 4.67
C ALA A 108 0.79 -4.92 5.89
N ALA A 109 -0.51 -4.60 5.94
CA ALA A 109 -1.13 -3.92 7.07
C ALA A 109 -1.06 -4.76 8.36
N ALA A 110 -1.38 -6.06 8.28
CA ALA A 110 -1.34 -6.97 9.42
C ALA A 110 0.08 -7.17 9.99
N HIS A 111 1.11 -7.06 9.13
CA HIS A 111 2.51 -7.16 9.51
C HIS A 111 3.19 -5.81 9.80
N ALA A 112 2.44 -4.70 9.69
CA ALA A 112 2.96 -3.33 9.83
C ALA A 112 4.07 -2.96 8.83
N ASP A 113 4.05 -3.53 7.63
CA ASP A 113 5.02 -3.29 6.54
C ASP A 113 4.70 -2.01 5.74
N ILE A 114 4.11 -0.99 6.38
CA ILE A 114 3.70 0.27 5.75
C ILE A 114 4.48 1.41 6.39
N GLU A 115 5.32 2.05 5.60
CA GLU A 115 6.15 3.16 6.03
C GLU A 115 5.60 4.49 5.51
N ARG A 116 5.61 5.49 6.38
CA ARG A 116 5.34 6.88 6.00
C ARG A 116 6.64 7.54 5.58
N VAL A 117 6.71 8.04 4.36
CA VAL A 117 7.84 8.84 3.88
C VAL A 117 7.44 10.31 3.91
N ALA A 118 8.10 11.07 4.79
CA ALA A 118 7.85 12.50 4.95
C ALA A 118 8.22 13.26 3.67
N GLY A 119 7.41 14.26 3.32
CA GLY A 119 7.57 15.08 2.12
C GLY A 119 6.32 15.91 1.87
N ASN A 120 6.36 16.73 0.82
CA ASN A 120 5.19 17.42 0.30
C ASN A 120 4.99 17.06 -1.18
N PRO A 121 4.08 16.14 -1.53
CA PRO A 121 3.14 15.42 -0.63
C PRO A 121 3.81 14.29 0.16
N ILE A 122 3.09 13.77 1.18
CA ILE A 122 3.48 12.56 1.94
C ILE A 122 3.31 11.32 1.05
N TRP A 123 4.23 10.36 1.20
CA TRP A 123 4.20 9.08 0.50
C TRP A 123 4.04 7.90 1.46
N TYR A 124 3.41 6.84 0.97
CA TYR A 124 3.50 5.51 1.56
C TYR A 124 4.45 4.66 0.75
N HIS A 125 5.32 3.95 1.47
CA HIS A 125 6.20 2.93 0.96
C HIS A 125 5.84 1.62 1.65
N ILE A 126 5.58 0.57 0.89
CA ILE A 126 5.11 -0.71 1.38
C ILE A 126 5.93 -1.80 0.72
N GLU A 127 6.69 -2.54 1.52
CA GLU A 127 7.46 -3.68 1.07
C GLU A 127 7.09 -4.89 1.92
N HIS A 128 6.12 -5.68 1.44
CA HIS A 128 5.71 -6.89 2.15
C HIS A 128 6.52 -8.09 1.68
N ARG A 129 7.23 -8.71 2.62
CA ARG A 129 7.95 -9.96 2.43
C ARG A 129 7.35 -11.06 3.28
N TYR A 130 7.16 -12.23 2.67
CA TYR A 130 6.81 -13.45 3.39
C TYR A 130 7.86 -14.52 3.14
N LYS A 131 8.43 -15.07 4.22
CA LYS A 131 9.56 -16.01 4.19
C LYS A 131 10.75 -15.48 3.34
N GLY A 132 11.07 -14.19 3.51
CA GLY A 132 12.17 -13.51 2.81
C GLY A 132 11.89 -13.11 1.35
N GLN A 133 10.79 -13.58 0.76
CA GLN A 133 10.42 -13.30 -0.62
C GLN A 133 9.47 -12.12 -0.71
N LEU A 134 9.78 -11.20 -1.62
CA LEU A 134 8.92 -10.06 -1.93
C LEU A 134 7.57 -10.53 -2.50
N LYS A 135 6.48 -10.08 -1.89
CA LYS A 135 5.10 -10.39 -2.32
C LYS A 135 4.39 -9.16 -2.86
N LEU A 136 4.71 -7.99 -2.33
CA LEU A 136 4.19 -6.70 -2.73
C LEU A 136 5.25 -5.62 -2.54
N PHE A 137 5.40 -4.79 -3.56
CA PHE A 137 6.03 -3.49 -3.49
C PHE A 137 5.00 -2.44 -3.89
N CYS A 138 4.76 -1.44 -3.05
CA CYS A 138 3.92 -0.31 -3.38
C CYS A 138 4.57 0.99 -2.91
N GLN A 139 4.60 1.97 -3.81
CA GLN A 139 4.99 3.34 -3.50
C GLN A 139 3.93 4.27 -4.08
N MET A 140 3.30 5.07 -3.23
CA MET A 140 2.19 5.92 -3.67
C MET A 140 2.08 7.16 -2.79
N LYS A 141 1.66 8.29 -3.38
CA LYS A 141 1.25 9.44 -2.56
C LYS A 141 0.13 9.01 -1.62
N LYS A 142 0.17 9.46 -0.37
CA LYS A 142 -0.83 9.09 0.65
C LYS A 142 -2.28 9.33 0.18
N THR A 143 -2.54 10.48 -0.45
CA THR A 143 -3.87 10.83 -0.97
C THR A 143 -4.33 9.88 -2.07
N ASP A 144 -3.40 9.52 -2.95
CA ASP A 144 -3.67 8.66 -4.10
C ASP A 144 -3.87 7.22 -3.66
N PHE A 145 -3.14 6.78 -2.62
CA PHE A 145 -3.31 5.47 -1.98
C PHE A 145 -4.73 5.31 -1.45
N TRP A 146 -5.22 6.28 -0.68
CA TRP A 146 -6.58 6.21 -0.14
C TRP A 146 -7.64 6.33 -1.23
N CYS A 147 -7.43 7.19 -2.23
CA CYS A 147 -8.29 7.25 -3.41
C CYS A 147 -8.37 5.91 -4.15
N PHE A 148 -7.23 5.23 -4.31
CA PHE A 148 -7.16 3.89 -4.89
C PHE A 148 -7.94 2.88 -4.05
N VAL A 149 -7.66 2.76 -2.75
CA VAL A 149 -8.31 1.79 -1.85
C VAL A 149 -9.83 1.96 -1.86
N ASP A 150 -10.31 3.20 -1.70
CA ASP A 150 -11.74 3.48 -1.62
C ASP A 150 -12.47 3.33 -2.95
N THR A 151 -11.81 3.62 -4.08
CA THR A 151 -12.42 3.43 -5.40
C THR A 151 -12.37 1.97 -5.83
N ALA A 152 -11.22 1.31 -5.68
CA ALA A 152 -10.96 -0.02 -6.22
C ALA A 152 -11.86 -1.10 -5.61
N LYS A 153 -12.20 -1.00 -4.32
CA LYS A 153 -13.13 -1.92 -3.65
C LYS A 153 -14.54 -1.92 -4.25
N ASN A 154 -14.90 -0.85 -4.96
CA ASN A 154 -16.20 -0.67 -5.60
C ASN A 154 -16.21 -1.00 -7.10
N LEU A 155 -15.07 -1.38 -7.69
CA LEU A 155 -14.97 -1.70 -9.12
C LEU A 155 -15.45 -3.13 -9.40
N LYS A 156 -16.76 -3.36 -9.29
CA LYS A 156 -17.39 -4.67 -9.51
C LYS A 156 -17.89 -4.80 -10.95
N LYS A 157 -17.75 -5.98 -11.56
CA LYS A 157 -18.45 -6.31 -12.82
C LYS A 157 -19.92 -6.59 -12.45
N LYS A 158 -20.87 -5.92 -13.10
CA LYS A 158 -22.29 -6.29 -12.98
C LYS A 158 -22.45 -7.71 -13.53
N GLN A 159 -23.14 -8.56 -12.77
CA GLN A 159 -23.54 -9.90 -13.21
C GLN A 159 -24.48 -9.79 -14.41
#